data_AF-A0A519I667-F1
#
_entry.id   AF-A0A519I667-F1
#
_cell.length_a   1.000
_cell.length_b   1.000
_cell.length_c   1.000
_cell.angle_alpha   90.00
_cell.angle_beta   90.00
_cell.angle_gamma   90.00
#
_symmetry.space_group_name_H-M   'P 1'
#
loop_
_entity.id
_entity.type
_entity.pdbx_description
1 polymer ?
#
loop_
_entity_poly.entity_id
_entity_poly.type
_entity_poly.pdbx_seq_one_letter_code
_entity_poly.pdbx_strand_id
1 'polypeptide(L)'
;MTDDQYFAGTKVAIAKEKAAGALRKCAVPVQVVLLVDSAQGIIDNGGLLYFYEVDFEEQGPYSDFVEAYRAIGAEEAATLLERSIRLFPFLDPHLHELKRQRWLDQIQEDENHEFNDLSDKLIGHKAVFPKLKEYMARHWEHFGAT
;
A
#
# COMPACT_ATOMS: atom_id res chain seq x y z
N MET A 1 -15.39 -8.04 -5.59
CA MET A 1 -14.96 -7.96 -4.19
C MET A 1 -15.02 -9.35 -3.59
N THR A 2 -13.90 -9.88 -3.11
CA THR A 2 -13.82 -11.22 -2.49
C THR A 2 -14.28 -11.18 -1.03
N ASP A 3 -14.62 -12.33 -0.45
CA ASP A 3 -15.01 -12.42 0.97
C ASP A 3 -13.89 -11.92 1.90
N ASP A 4 -12.62 -12.09 1.52
CA ASP A 4 -11.47 -11.60 2.26
C ASP A 4 -11.32 -10.08 2.19
N GLN A 5 -11.61 -9.47 1.03
CA GLN A 5 -11.68 -8.01 0.88
C GLN A 5 -12.80 -7.41 1.74
N TYR A 6 -13.97 -8.08 1.78
CA TYR A 6 -15.09 -7.64 2.60
C TYR A 6 -14.80 -7.74 4.11
N PHE A 7 -14.22 -8.86 4.56
CA PHE A 7 -13.84 -9.06 5.97
C PHE A 7 -12.78 -8.06 6.44
N ALA A 8 -11.76 -7.80 5.61
CA ALA A 8 -10.78 -6.75 5.89
C ALA A 8 -11.48 -5.39 5.99
N GLY A 9 -12.38 -5.07 5.06
CA GLY A 9 -13.07 -3.77 4.99
C GLY A 9 -13.76 -3.33 6.28
N THR A 10 -14.51 -4.20 6.97
CA THR A 10 -15.24 -3.81 8.20
C THR A 10 -14.30 -3.51 9.37
N LYS A 11 -13.30 -4.37 9.61
CA LYS A 11 -12.34 -4.18 10.71
C LYS A 11 -11.36 -3.04 10.42
N VAL A 12 -11.01 -2.86 9.14
CA VAL A 12 -10.20 -1.72 8.69
C VAL A 12 -10.96 -0.40 8.85
N ALA A 13 -12.26 -0.34 8.56
CA ALA A 13 -13.04 0.89 8.75
C ALA A 13 -13.00 1.36 10.22
N ILE A 14 -13.15 0.44 11.17
CA ILE A 14 -13.04 0.73 12.61
C ILE A 14 -11.61 1.20 12.96
N ALA A 15 -10.59 0.56 12.41
CA ALA A 15 -9.20 0.97 12.62
C ALA A 15 -8.90 2.36 12.04
N LYS A 16 -9.45 2.70 10.85
CA LYS A 16 -9.34 4.02 10.22
C LYS A 16 -10.00 5.09 11.09
N GLU A 17 -11.19 4.84 11.59
CA GLU A 17 -11.91 5.75 12.49
C GLU A 17 -11.12 5.99 13.79
N LYS A 18 -10.57 4.93 14.40
CA LYS A 18 -9.74 5.06 15.60
C LYS A 18 -8.40 5.75 15.35
N ALA A 19 -7.83 5.61 14.17
CA ALA A 19 -6.58 6.27 13.82
C ALA A 19 -6.78 7.78 13.67
N ALA A 20 -7.91 8.26 13.15
CA ALA A 20 -8.28 9.68 13.05
C ALA A 20 -7.14 10.63 12.61
N GLY A 21 -6.30 10.20 11.65
CA GLY A 21 -5.14 10.99 11.19
C GLY A 21 -3.94 10.98 12.13
N ALA A 22 -3.81 9.94 12.95
CA ALA A 22 -2.66 9.68 13.82
C ALA A 22 -2.18 8.23 13.71
N LEU A 23 -2.02 7.73 12.48
CA LEU A 23 -1.53 6.40 12.14
C LEU A 23 -0.27 6.05 12.95
N ARG A 24 0.72 6.94 13.01
CA ARG A 24 1.97 6.69 13.77
C ARG A 24 1.77 6.48 15.28
N LYS A 25 0.63 6.89 15.84
CA LYS A 25 0.30 6.69 17.27
C LYS A 25 -0.42 5.36 17.52
N CYS A 26 -0.86 4.67 16.48
CA CYS A 26 -1.49 3.36 16.62
C CYS A 26 -0.45 2.27 16.95
N ALA A 27 -0.92 1.12 17.47
CA ALA A 27 -0.06 -0.05 17.62
C ALA A 27 0.46 -0.52 16.26
N VAL A 28 1.68 -1.08 16.21
CA VAL A 28 2.33 -1.53 14.96
C VAL A 28 1.43 -2.42 14.09
N PRO A 29 0.69 -3.42 14.63
CA PRO A 29 -0.21 -4.22 13.80
C PRO A 29 -1.30 -3.40 13.11
N VAL A 30 -1.84 -2.39 13.79
CA VAL A 30 -2.83 -1.48 13.21
C VAL A 30 -2.21 -0.64 12.09
N GLN A 31 -0.98 -0.15 12.29
CA GLN A 31 -0.26 0.59 11.25
C GLN A 31 -0.07 -0.25 9.99
N VAL A 32 0.42 -1.48 10.14
CA VAL A 32 0.62 -2.43 9.03
C VAL A 32 -0.68 -2.63 8.26
N VAL A 33 -1.78 -2.89 8.96
CA VAL A 33 -3.07 -3.15 8.31
C VAL A 33 -3.58 -1.95 7.53
N LEU A 34 -3.48 -0.75 8.11
CA LEU A 34 -3.92 0.48 7.47
C LEU A 34 -3.06 0.85 6.25
N LEU A 35 -1.73 0.68 6.34
CA LEU A 35 -0.82 0.91 5.22
C LEU A 35 -1.10 -0.05 4.06
N VAL A 36 -1.25 -1.35 4.33
CA VAL A 36 -1.52 -2.32 3.26
C VAL A 36 -2.90 -2.09 2.63
N ASP A 37 -3.95 -1.92 3.44
CA ASP A 37 -5.31 -1.71 2.92
C ASP A 37 -5.41 -0.45 2.08
N SER A 38 -4.83 0.66 2.54
CA SER A 38 -4.80 1.92 1.78
C SER A 38 -4.04 1.78 0.47
N ALA A 39 -2.80 1.26 0.52
CA ALA A 39 -1.98 1.10 -0.68
C ALA A 39 -2.63 0.16 -1.69
N GLN A 40 -3.05 -1.04 -1.26
CA GLN A 40 -3.65 -2.01 -2.19
C GLN A 40 -4.98 -1.48 -2.73
N GLY A 41 -5.78 -0.80 -1.92
CA GLY A 41 -7.03 -0.18 -2.38
C GLY A 41 -6.80 0.91 -3.44
N ILE A 42 -5.73 1.70 -3.34
CA ILE A 42 -5.37 2.69 -4.35
C ILE A 42 -4.86 1.99 -5.62
N ILE A 43 -3.95 1.02 -5.47
CA ILE A 43 -3.35 0.28 -6.58
C ILE A 43 -4.41 -0.51 -7.35
N ASP A 44 -5.35 -1.17 -6.67
CA ASP A 44 -6.42 -1.92 -7.35
C ASP A 44 -7.35 -1.01 -8.17
N ASN A 45 -7.45 0.27 -7.83
CA ASN A 45 -8.32 1.23 -8.51
C ASN A 45 -7.63 1.99 -9.66
N GLY A 46 -6.31 2.16 -9.63
CA GLY A 46 -5.60 3.00 -10.59
C GLY A 46 -4.12 2.65 -10.82
N GLY A 47 -3.68 1.49 -10.35
CA GLY A 47 -2.31 1.03 -10.48
C GLY A 47 -1.31 1.82 -9.64
N LEU A 48 -0.02 1.57 -9.92
CA LEU A 48 1.07 2.29 -9.26
C LEU A 48 1.10 3.78 -9.62
N LEU A 49 0.62 4.17 -10.81
CA LEU A 49 0.51 5.58 -11.20
C LEU A 49 -0.33 6.34 -10.16
N TYR A 50 -1.55 5.86 -9.92
CA TYR A 50 -2.44 6.49 -8.95
C TYR A 50 -1.88 6.43 -7.51
N PHE A 51 -1.19 5.35 -7.15
CA PHE A 51 -0.52 5.24 -5.84
C PHE A 51 0.52 6.34 -5.61
N TYR A 52 1.32 6.68 -6.62
CA TYR A 52 2.34 7.72 -6.50
C TYR A 52 1.79 9.13 -6.73
N GLU A 53 0.60 9.31 -7.31
CA GLU A 53 -0.07 10.62 -7.39
C GLU A 53 -0.63 11.07 -6.03
N VAL A 54 -1.00 10.11 -5.16
CA VAL A 54 -1.57 10.41 -3.84
C VAL A 54 -0.50 10.94 -2.88
N ASP A 55 -0.75 12.12 -2.32
CA ASP A 55 -0.05 12.60 -1.14
C ASP A 55 -0.68 12.04 0.13
N PHE A 56 0.03 11.14 0.80
CA PHE A 56 -0.39 10.57 2.08
C PHE A 56 -0.24 11.62 3.19
N GLU A 57 -1.31 11.88 3.95
CA GLU A 57 -1.37 12.93 4.99
C GLU A 57 -0.25 12.84 6.03
N GLU A 58 0.23 11.62 6.33
CA GLU A 58 1.37 11.35 7.20
C GLU A 58 2.59 10.88 6.38
N GLN A 59 3.07 11.75 5.47
CA GLN A 59 4.17 11.58 4.48
C GLN A 59 5.37 10.75 4.94
N GLY A 60 5.16 9.45 5.11
CA GLY A 60 6.19 8.46 5.40
C GLY A 60 6.95 8.11 4.14
N PRO A 61 8.17 7.56 4.28
CA PRO A 61 8.86 7.00 3.15
C PRO A 61 8.03 5.84 2.56
N TYR A 62 8.03 5.70 1.23
CA TYR A 62 7.29 4.60 0.59
C TYR A 62 7.78 3.20 1.02
N SER A 63 8.98 3.11 1.60
CA SER A 63 9.48 1.88 2.22
C SER A 63 8.57 1.38 3.34
N ASP A 64 7.80 2.24 4.01
CA ASP A 64 6.89 1.82 5.07
C ASP A 64 5.76 0.93 4.53
N PHE A 65 5.30 1.18 3.31
CA PHE A 65 4.36 0.29 2.63
C PHE A 65 5.02 -1.05 2.29
N VAL A 66 6.25 -1.03 1.77
CA VAL A 66 7.00 -2.27 1.48
C VAL A 66 7.12 -3.14 2.73
N GLU A 67 7.54 -2.55 3.84
CA GLU A 67 7.68 -3.26 5.12
C GLU A 67 6.32 -3.75 5.65
N ALA A 68 5.24 -3.01 5.43
CA ALA A 68 3.90 -3.47 5.79
C ALA A 68 3.46 -4.69 4.96
N TYR A 69 3.74 -4.72 3.66
CA TYR A 69 3.48 -5.89 2.81
C TYR A 69 4.33 -7.10 3.24
N ARG A 70 5.60 -6.88 3.61
CA ARG A 70 6.46 -7.93 4.18
C ARG A 70 5.93 -8.45 5.51
N ALA A 71 5.45 -7.57 6.38
CA ALA A 71 4.93 -7.94 7.70
C ALA A 71 3.72 -8.88 7.63
N ILE A 72 2.85 -8.71 6.63
CA ILE A 72 1.74 -9.66 6.39
C ILE A 72 2.20 -10.92 5.66
N GLY A 73 3.46 -10.98 5.21
CA GLY A 73 4.05 -12.10 4.48
C GLY A 73 3.77 -12.09 2.98
N ALA A 74 3.40 -10.95 2.40
CA ALA A 74 3.12 -10.77 0.98
C ALA A 74 4.41 -10.40 0.21
N GLU A 75 5.41 -11.27 0.27
CA GLU A 75 6.77 -10.99 -0.19
C GLU A 75 6.88 -10.61 -1.67
N GLU A 76 6.10 -11.27 -2.53
CA GLU A 76 6.09 -10.99 -3.96
C GLU A 76 5.59 -9.56 -4.25
N ALA A 77 4.44 -9.20 -3.67
CA ALA A 77 3.90 -7.84 -3.78
C ALA A 77 4.83 -6.79 -3.16
N ALA A 78 5.45 -7.08 -2.01
CA ALA A 78 6.45 -6.21 -1.42
C ALA A 78 7.64 -5.97 -2.37
N THR A 79 8.13 -7.04 -3.02
CA THR A 79 9.24 -6.97 -3.97
C THR A 79 8.88 -6.15 -5.21
N LEU A 80 7.67 -6.31 -5.75
CA LEU A 80 7.19 -5.52 -6.87
C LEU A 80 7.11 -4.03 -6.52
N LEU A 81 6.56 -3.70 -5.35
CA LEU A 81 6.46 -2.32 -4.87
C LEU A 81 7.84 -1.72 -4.57
N GLU A 82 8.76 -2.48 -4.00
CA GLU A 82 10.14 -2.03 -3.79
C GLU A 82 10.84 -1.73 -5.12
N ARG A 83 10.67 -2.59 -6.12
CA ARG A 83 11.23 -2.36 -7.46
C ARG A 83 10.67 -1.10 -8.09
N SER A 84 9.37 -0.83 -7.98
CA SER A 84 8.78 0.39 -8.54
C SER A 84 9.30 1.65 -7.86
N ILE A 85 9.55 1.62 -6.54
CA ILE A 85 10.18 2.74 -5.82
C ILE A 85 11.61 3.00 -6.35
N ARG A 86 12.36 1.96 -6.68
CA ARG A 86 13.73 2.07 -7.19
C ARG A 86 13.83 2.63 -8.62
N LEU A 87 12.71 2.70 -9.35
CA LEU A 87 12.68 3.29 -10.70
C LEU A 87 12.72 4.83 -10.68
N PHE A 88 12.40 5.46 -9.54
CA PHE A 88 12.54 6.91 -9.42
C PHE A 88 14.02 7.35 -9.57
N PRO A 89 14.33 8.33 -10.43
CA PRO A 89 15.71 8.77 -10.66
C PRO A 89 16.23 9.73 -9.58
N PHE A 90 15.63 9.70 -8.39
CA PHE A 90 15.97 10.54 -7.25
C PHE A 90 15.55 9.88 -5.94
N LEU A 91 16.22 10.28 -4.85
CA LEU A 91 15.93 9.77 -3.51
C LEU A 91 14.66 10.39 -2.93
N ASP A 92 14.02 9.66 -2.01
CA ASP A 92 12.89 10.11 -1.22
C ASP A 92 11.74 10.73 -2.04
N PRO A 93 11.15 9.99 -2.99
CA PRO A 93 10.14 10.55 -3.90
C PRO A 93 8.87 11.08 -3.22
N HIS A 94 8.59 10.61 -2.00
CA HIS A 94 7.53 11.14 -1.13
C HIS A 94 7.74 12.60 -0.73
N LEU A 95 8.99 13.10 -0.68
CA LEU A 95 9.32 14.49 -0.32
C LEU A 95 9.36 15.47 -1.51
N HIS A 96 9.10 14.98 -2.73
CA HIS A 96 9.37 15.72 -3.96
C HIS A 96 8.23 15.61 -4.98
N GLU A 97 7.03 16.01 -4.58
CA GLU A 97 5.79 16.00 -5.37
C GLU A 97 6.00 16.45 -6.83
N LEU A 98 6.55 17.65 -7.07
CA LEU A 98 6.76 18.16 -8.43
C LEU A 98 7.74 17.32 -9.28
N LYS A 99 8.76 16.70 -8.66
CA LYS A 99 9.69 15.83 -9.38
C LYS A 99 9.04 14.48 -9.68
N ARG A 100 8.25 13.97 -8.73
CA ARG A 100 7.47 12.74 -8.85
C ARG A 100 6.47 12.86 -9.98
N GLN A 101 5.65 13.91 -9.99
CA GLN A 101 4.65 14.14 -11.05
C GLN A 101 5.31 14.19 -12.43
N ARG A 102 6.38 14.98 -12.60
CA ARG A 102 7.09 15.07 -13.89
C ARG A 102 7.64 13.74 -14.37
N TRP A 103 8.10 12.89 -13.45
CA TRP A 103 8.57 11.56 -13.81
C TRP A 103 7.39 10.66 -14.20
N LEU A 104 6.29 10.68 -13.44
CA LEU A 104 5.07 9.92 -13.76
C LEU A 104 4.49 10.31 -15.13
N ASP A 105 4.44 11.60 -15.46
CA ASP A 105 4.00 12.11 -16.76
C ASP A 105 4.83 11.49 -17.91
N GLN A 106 6.14 11.34 -17.73
CA GLN A 106 7.03 10.71 -18.72
C GLN A 106 6.81 9.20 -18.83
N ILE A 107 6.57 8.52 -17.72
CA ILE A 107 6.28 7.08 -17.72
C ILE A 107 4.98 6.79 -18.46
N GLN A 108 3.97 7.65 -18.29
CA GLN A 108 2.66 7.46 -18.95
C GLN A 108 2.74 7.57 -20.48
N GLU A 109 3.74 8.27 -21.01
CA GLU A 109 4.01 8.35 -22.46
C GLU A 109 4.75 7.10 -23.00
N ASP A 110 5.37 6.28 -22.15
CA ASP A 110 6.09 5.06 -22.51
C ASP A 110 5.34 3.80 -22.03
N GLU A 111 4.44 3.31 -22.88
CA GLU A 111 3.64 2.10 -22.60
C GLU A 111 4.50 0.86 -22.31
N ASN A 112 5.73 0.79 -22.80
CA ASN A 112 6.62 -0.37 -22.63
C ASN A 112 7.54 -0.26 -21.42
N HIS A 113 7.42 0.81 -20.62
CA HIS A 113 8.25 1.00 -19.46
C HIS A 113 8.02 -0.10 -18.41
N GLU A 114 9.10 -0.56 -17.74
CA GLU A 114 9.04 -1.62 -16.71
C GLU A 114 8.02 -1.32 -15.60
N PHE A 115 7.79 -0.04 -15.32
CA PHE A 115 6.80 0.44 -14.35
C PHE A 115 5.38 -0.10 -14.63
N ASN A 116 4.97 -0.16 -15.91
CA ASN A 116 3.63 -0.60 -16.28
C ASN A 116 3.44 -2.10 -16.00
N ASP A 117 4.46 -2.92 -16.31
CA ASP A 117 4.46 -4.36 -15.98
C ASP A 117 4.43 -4.61 -14.47
N LEU A 118 5.16 -3.82 -13.68
CA LEU A 118 5.10 -3.89 -12.21
C LEU A 118 3.71 -3.51 -11.69
N SER A 119 3.09 -2.48 -12.28
CA SER A 119 1.75 -2.02 -11.92
C SER A 119 0.71 -3.11 -12.19
N ASP A 120 0.72 -3.68 -13.39
CA ASP A 120 -0.22 -4.73 -13.80
C ASP A 120 -0.15 -5.97 -12.91
N LYS A 121 1.05 -6.33 -12.44
CA LYS A 121 1.25 -7.46 -11.52
C LYS A 121 0.75 -7.19 -10.10
N LEU A 122 0.74 -5.93 -9.67
CA LEU A 122 0.25 -5.55 -8.34
C LEU A 122 -1.26 -5.35 -8.31
N ILE A 123 -1.88 -4.94 -9.42
CA ILE A 123 -3.34 -4.81 -9.54
C ILE A 123 -3.99 -6.18 -9.28
N GLY A 124 -4.86 -6.25 -8.28
CA GLY A 124 -5.57 -7.47 -7.91
C GLY A 124 -4.67 -8.59 -7.41
N HIS A 125 -3.49 -8.26 -6.84
CA HIS A 125 -2.53 -9.26 -6.39
C HIS A 125 -3.16 -10.22 -5.36
N LYS A 126 -3.36 -11.47 -5.77
CA LYS A 126 -4.26 -12.44 -5.11
C LYS A 126 -3.87 -12.79 -3.68
N ALA A 127 -2.60 -12.64 -3.31
CA ALA A 127 -2.11 -13.01 -1.99
C ALA A 127 -2.33 -11.93 -0.91
N VAL A 128 -2.58 -10.67 -1.28
CA VAL A 128 -2.49 -9.55 -0.32
C VAL A 128 -3.60 -9.60 0.73
N PHE A 129 -4.87 -9.62 0.32
CA PHE A 129 -5.99 -9.64 1.26
C PHE A 129 -6.09 -10.93 2.11
N PRO A 130 -5.86 -12.15 1.56
CA PRO A 130 -5.78 -13.35 2.40
C PRO A 130 -4.71 -13.25 3.49
N LYS A 131 -3.53 -12.75 3.15
CA LYS A 131 -2.42 -12.57 4.10
C LYS A 131 -2.69 -11.47 5.12
N LEU A 132 -3.35 -10.39 4.69
CA LEU A 132 -3.80 -9.33 5.58
C LEU A 132 -4.78 -9.86 6.63
N LYS A 133 -5.74 -10.71 6.22
CA LYS A 133 -6.68 -11.40 7.10
C LYS A 133 -5.97 -12.33 8.09
N GLU A 134 -5.01 -13.14 7.63
CA GLU A 134 -4.18 -13.99 8.49
C GLU A 134 -3.38 -13.17 9.50
N TYR A 135 -2.83 -12.04 9.09
CA TYR A 135 -2.12 -11.10 9.98
C TYR A 135 -3.06 -10.53 11.05
N MET A 136 -4.24 -10.04 10.66
CA MET A 136 -5.25 -9.53 11.59
C MET A 136 -5.71 -10.58 12.60
N ALA A 137 -5.89 -11.83 12.16
CA ALA A 137 -6.26 -12.94 13.04
C ALA A 137 -5.17 -13.26 14.08
N ARG A 138 -3.89 -13.17 13.70
CA ARG A 138 -2.75 -13.35 14.61
C ARG A 138 -2.60 -12.22 15.63
N HIS A 139 -3.10 -11.02 15.30
CA HIS A 139 -3.02 -9.81 16.12
C HIS A 139 -4.42 -9.33 16.57
N TRP A 140 -5.34 -10.27 16.77
CA TRP A 140 -6.76 -9.98 16.98
C TRP A 140 -7.03 -9.03 18.15
N GLU A 141 -6.17 -9.03 19.17
CA GLU A 141 -6.23 -8.16 20.35
C GLU A 141 -6.22 -6.68 19.99
N HIS A 142 -5.62 -6.33 18.86
CA HIS A 142 -5.55 -4.96 18.36
C HIS A 142 -6.76 -4.52 17.51
N PHE A 143 -7.57 -5.47 17.04
CA PHE A 143 -8.68 -5.22 16.11
C PHE A 143 -10.05 -5.46 16.75
N GLY A 144 -10.09 -5.72 18.06
CA GLY A 144 -11.30 -5.99 18.82
C GLY A 144 -11.86 -7.37 18.52
N ALA A 145 -11.90 -8.22 19.54
CA ALA A 145 -12.62 -9.49 19.51
C ALA A 145 -14.05 -9.27 18.98
N THR A 146 -14.40 -10.10 17.99
CA THR A 146 -15.74 -10.42 17.46
C THR A 146 -16.85 -9.43 17.79
#